data_AF-Q166H0-F1
#
_entry.id   AF-Q166H0-F1
#
_cell.length_a   1.000
_cell.length_b   1.000
_cell.length_c   1.000
_cell.angle_alpha   90.00
_cell.angle_beta   90.00
_cell.angle_gamma   90.00
#
_symmetry.space_group_name_H-M   'P 1'
#
loop_
_entity.id
_entity.type
_entity.pdbx_description
1 polymer ?
#
loop_
_entity_poly.entity_id
_entity_poly.type
_entity_poly.pdbx_seq_one_letter_code
_entity_poly.pdbx_strand_id
1 'polypeptide(L)'
;MNRHFNATRKIDPSRGATLGDGSPNDMNRVEIGPTQLAFAEWHTARLDLPDLAAMRRFRHRRLTDHVVARGYAGLLMFDPLNIRYATDSTNMQLWNTHNPFRATLLCADGYMVMWDYKNSPFLSEFNPLVREQRAGADLFYFDRGDKVDVAADVFANEVRILLRDHAPGLRRLAVDKVMLHGLRALQAQGFEIMDGEEVTEKARSVKGPDEIRAMRCASHACEVAVRKMEDFARSKVGDGVTCENDIWAILHSENVRRGGEWIETRLLASGPRSNPWFQECGPRVCQRNEIISFDTDLVGAYGICTDISRSWWIGDQKPRADMIYAMQHGVEHIRTNMEMLKPGVMIPELSANTHVLDAKFQKQKYGCLMHGVGLCDEWPLVAYPDHAVAGAYDYPLEPGMTLCVEALISEEGGDFSIKLEDQVLITEDGYENLTKYPFDPALMGVE
;
A
#
# COMPACT_ATOMS: atom_id res chain seq x y z
N MET A 1 -41.23 21.93 -6.16
CA MET A 1 -40.80 20.61 -5.64
C MET A 1 -39.95 20.86 -4.40
N ASN A 2 -40.47 20.57 -3.21
CA ASN A 2 -39.69 20.71 -1.98
C ASN A 2 -38.58 19.65 -2.01
N ARG A 3 -37.34 20.04 -2.30
CA ARG A 3 -36.19 19.18 -2.02
C ARG A 3 -36.13 19.02 -0.51
N HIS A 4 -36.47 17.83 -0.02
CA HIS A 4 -36.35 17.54 1.41
C HIS A 4 -34.89 17.73 1.83
N PHE A 5 -34.67 18.30 3.02
CA PHE A 5 -33.32 18.57 3.54
C PHE A 5 -32.46 17.30 3.66
N ASN A 6 -33.09 16.13 3.77
CA ASN A 6 -32.40 14.84 3.74
C ASN A 6 -31.79 14.50 2.37
N ALA A 7 -32.29 15.07 1.27
CA ALA A 7 -31.84 14.74 -0.09
C ALA A 7 -30.63 15.56 -0.56
N THR A 8 -30.21 16.58 0.19
CA THR A 8 -29.06 17.43 -0.15
C THR A 8 -28.24 17.79 1.10
N ARG A 9 -28.11 16.84 2.03
CA ARG A 9 -27.42 17.04 3.31
C ARG A 9 -25.91 17.04 3.07
N LYS A 10 -25.26 18.20 3.20
CA LYS A 10 -23.80 18.31 3.15
C LYS A 10 -23.16 17.55 4.30
N ILE A 11 -22.04 16.88 4.04
CA ILE A 11 -21.19 16.28 5.10
C ILE A 11 -20.32 17.35 5.76
N ASP A 12 -19.83 18.32 4.98
CA ASP A 12 -19.14 19.51 5.47
C ASP A 12 -20.02 20.76 5.24
N PRO A 13 -20.66 21.31 6.30
CA PRO A 13 -21.50 22.49 6.17
C PRO A 13 -20.75 23.76 5.73
N SER A 14 -19.42 23.81 5.89
CA SER A 14 -18.59 24.98 5.57
C SER A 14 -18.27 25.11 4.07
N ARG A 15 -18.46 24.03 3.30
CA ARG A 15 -18.09 23.96 1.88
C ARG A 15 -19.27 24.10 0.92
N GLY A 16 -18.94 24.29 -0.36
CA GLY A 16 -19.87 24.35 -1.49
C GLY A 16 -20.45 22.97 -1.86
N ALA A 17 -20.56 22.70 -3.17
CA ALA A 17 -21.07 21.43 -3.69
C ALA A 17 -20.04 20.28 -3.64
N THR A 18 -18.76 20.58 -3.45
CA THR A 18 -17.66 19.60 -3.43
C THR A 18 -16.81 19.73 -2.16
N LEU A 19 -16.20 18.61 -1.76
CA LEU A 19 -15.17 18.55 -0.75
C LEU A 19 -13.84 19.08 -1.29
N GLY A 20 -12.81 19.09 -0.45
CA GLY A 20 -11.50 19.62 -0.81
C GLY A 20 -10.76 18.83 -1.88
N ASP A 21 -11.13 17.57 -2.05
CA ASP A 21 -10.56 16.64 -3.02
C ASP A 21 -11.38 16.51 -4.31
N GLY A 22 -12.37 17.40 -4.49
CA GLY A 22 -13.26 17.42 -5.65
C GLY A 22 -14.45 16.47 -5.58
N SER A 23 -14.49 15.55 -4.61
CA SER A 23 -15.62 14.62 -4.43
C SER A 23 -16.92 15.35 -3.99
N PRO A 24 -18.12 14.79 -4.22
CA PRO A 24 -19.38 15.46 -3.88
C PRO A 24 -19.51 15.73 -2.37
N ASN A 25 -19.86 16.95 -1.97
CA ASN A 25 -20.17 17.30 -0.58
C ASN A 25 -21.59 16.85 -0.22
N ASP A 26 -21.77 15.54 -0.12
CA ASP A 26 -23.05 14.87 0.15
C ASP A 26 -22.84 13.78 1.21
N MET A 27 -23.56 13.88 2.32
CA MET A 27 -23.53 12.95 3.44
C MET A 27 -24.08 11.56 3.07
N ASN A 28 -24.88 11.46 2.00
CA ASN A 28 -25.54 10.22 1.59
C ASN A 28 -24.94 9.60 0.31
N ARG A 29 -23.77 10.08 -0.15
CA ARG A 29 -23.13 9.56 -1.35
C ARG A 29 -22.66 8.10 -1.15
N VAL A 30 -22.58 7.35 -2.25
CA VAL A 30 -22.05 5.97 -2.27
C VAL A 30 -20.53 5.95 -2.06
N GLU A 31 -19.82 6.87 -2.70
CA GLU A 31 -18.35 6.99 -2.64
C GLU A 31 -17.89 7.29 -1.21
N ILE A 32 -17.11 6.37 -0.62
CA ILE A 32 -16.50 6.57 0.70
C ILE A 32 -15.23 7.44 0.58
N GLY A 33 -14.39 7.46 1.61
CA GLY A 33 -13.14 8.20 1.62
C GLY A 33 -12.77 8.68 3.02
N PRO A 34 -11.85 9.64 3.12
CA PRO A 34 -11.46 10.19 4.41
C PRO A 34 -12.62 10.79 5.19
N THR A 35 -12.56 10.68 6.51
CA THR A 35 -13.59 11.22 7.39
C THR A 35 -13.41 12.73 7.60
N GLN A 36 -14.43 13.40 8.14
CA GLN A 36 -14.29 14.81 8.54
C GLN A 36 -13.19 15.03 9.59
N LEU A 37 -12.88 14.01 10.41
CA LEU A 37 -11.73 14.03 11.33
C LEU A 37 -10.42 14.18 10.55
N ALA A 38 -10.19 13.32 9.55
CA ALA A 38 -8.99 13.39 8.71
C ALA A 38 -8.88 14.71 7.97
N PHE A 39 -9.96 15.17 7.32
CA PHE A 39 -9.97 16.46 6.62
C PHE A 39 -9.63 17.65 7.54
N ALA A 40 -10.15 17.65 8.78
CA ALA A 40 -9.86 18.71 9.75
C ALA A 40 -8.40 18.70 10.22
N GLU A 41 -7.83 17.52 10.45
CA GLU A 41 -6.41 17.35 10.82
C GLU A 41 -5.49 17.79 9.67
N TRP A 42 -5.78 17.39 8.43
CA TRP A 42 -5.01 17.81 7.26
C TRP A 42 -5.10 19.30 6.98
N HIS A 43 -6.28 19.89 7.19
CA HIS A 43 -6.44 21.34 7.11
C HIS A 43 -5.58 22.06 8.16
N THR A 44 -5.55 21.54 9.39
CA THR A 44 -4.73 22.08 10.48
C THR A 44 -3.24 21.96 10.17
N ALA A 45 -2.83 20.83 9.59
CA ALA A 45 -1.47 20.57 9.12
C ALA A 45 -1.11 21.30 7.80
N ARG A 46 -2.07 22.00 7.18
CA ARG A 46 -1.93 22.74 5.92
C ARG A 46 -1.47 21.86 4.75
N LEU A 47 -1.99 20.64 4.67
CA LEU A 47 -1.72 19.74 3.56
C LEU A 47 -2.64 20.05 2.38
N ASP A 48 -2.07 20.05 1.18
CA ASP A 48 -2.84 20.10 -0.06
C ASP A 48 -3.53 18.77 -0.30
N LEU A 49 -4.85 18.82 -0.52
CA LEU A 49 -5.66 17.64 -0.82
C LEU A 49 -5.51 17.24 -2.29
N PRO A 50 -5.58 15.94 -2.62
CA PRO A 50 -5.56 15.48 -4.00
C PRO A 50 -6.86 15.83 -4.75
N ASP A 51 -6.82 16.14 -6.04
CA ASP A 51 -8.01 16.08 -6.90
C ASP A 51 -8.20 14.62 -7.35
N LEU A 52 -9.22 13.94 -6.80
CA LEU A 52 -9.44 12.51 -7.08
C LEU A 52 -9.73 12.26 -8.56
N ALA A 53 -10.41 13.17 -9.25
CA ALA A 53 -10.72 13.00 -10.66
C ALA A 53 -9.44 13.13 -11.52
N ALA A 54 -8.53 14.06 -11.16
CA ALA A 54 -7.22 14.16 -11.79
C ALA A 54 -6.35 12.94 -11.51
N MET A 55 -6.32 12.47 -10.26
CA MET A 55 -5.60 11.26 -9.84
C MET A 55 -6.05 10.02 -10.65
N ARG A 56 -7.36 9.80 -10.75
CA ARG A 56 -7.97 8.69 -11.52
C ARG A 56 -7.59 8.75 -13.00
N ARG A 57 -7.63 9.94 -13.61
CA ARG A 57 -7.23 10.15 -15.01
C ARG A 57 -5.74 9.88 -15.23
N PHE A 58 -4.88 10.30 -14.30
CA PHE A 58 -3.45 10.04 -14.37
C PHE A 58 -3.16 8.54 -14.39
N ARG A 59 -3.69 7.80 -13.41
CA ARG A 59 -3.50 6.34 -13.30
C ARG A 59 -4.01 5.60 -14.53
N HIS A 60 -5.25 5.90 -14.96
CA HIS A 60 -5.86 5.30 -16.15
C HIS A 60 -5.00 5.54 -17.39
N ARG A 61 -4.56 6.77 -17.62
CA ARG A 61 -3.71 7.12 -18.77
C ARG A 61 -2.38 6.37 -18.71
N ARG A 62 -1.71 6.40 -17.55
CA ARG A 62 -0.41 5.75 -17.36
C ARG A 62 -0.50 4.24 -17.59
N LEU A 63 -1.51 3.58 -17.04
CA LEU A 63 -1.72 2.15 -17.25
C LEU A 63 -2.01 1.82 -18.73
N THR A 64 -2.80 2.66 -19.40
CA THR A 64 -3.06 2.54 -20.85
C THR A 64 -1.76 2.68 -21.65
N ASP A 65 -0.92 3.67 -21.31
CA ASP A 65 0.37 3.89 -21.98
C ASP A 65 1.32 2.70 -21.79
N HIS A 66 1.33 2.07 -20.61
CA HIS A 66 2.11 0.86 -20.36
C HIS A 66 1.65 -0.35 -21.19
N VAL A 67 0.34 -0.50 -21.40
CA VAL A 67 -0.24 -1.52 -22.30
C VAL A 67 0.19 -1.26 -23.75
N VAL A 68 0.05 0.00 -24.22
CA VAL A 68 0.41 0.41 -25.58
C VAL A 68 1.90 0.22 -25.85
N ALA A 69 2.78 0.64 -24.93
CA ALA A 69 4.23 0.54 -25.07
C ALA A 69 4.74 -0.90 -25.25
N ARG A 70 3.99 -1.88 -24.74
CA ARG A 70 4.31 -3.32 -24.85
C ARG A 70 3.66 -4.01 -26.04
N GLY A 71 2.83 -3.29 -26.81
CA GLY A 71 2.07 -3.85 -27.93
C GLY A 71 1.02 -4.88 -27.50
N TYR A 72 0.45 -4.71 -26.30
CA TYR A 72 -0.58 -5.61 -25.77
C TYR A 72 -1.98 -5.12 -26.16
N ALA A 73 -2.91 -6.06 -26.31
CA ALA A 73 -4.32 -5.78 -26.58
C ALA A 73 -5.01 -5.12 -25.38
N GLY A 74 -4.61 -5.52 -24.18
CA GLY A 74 -5.15 -5.01 -22.93
C GLY A 74 -4.45 -5.62 -21.72
N LEU A 75 -4.89 -5.18 -20.56
CA LEU A 75 -4.52 -5.67 -19.23
C LEU A 75 -5.78 -6.08 -18.49
N LEU A 76 -5.83 -7.33 -18.03
CA LEU A 76 -6.92 -7.89 -17.24
C LEU A 76 -6.44 -8.11 -15.80
N MET A 77 -7.11 -7.45 -14.85
CA MET A 77 -6.71 -7.42 -13.45
C MET A 77 -7.75 -8.10 -12.56
N PHE A 78 -7.32 -9.08 -11.77
CA PHE A 78 -8.10 -9.68 -10.68
C PHE A 78 -7.55 -9.31 -9.30
N ASP A 79 -6.30 -8.83 -9.22
CA ASP A 79 -5.76 -8.36 -7.96
C ASP A 79 -6.54 -7.11 -7.49
N PRO A 80 -7.12 -7.09 -6.28
CA PRO A 80 -7.87 -5.94 -5.77
C PRO A 80 -7.08 -4.64 -5.72
N LEU A 81 -5.74 -4.68 -5.58
CA LEU A 81 -4.87 -3.51 -5.54
C LEU A 81 -4.63 -2.97 -6.96
N ASN A 82 -4.51 -3.85 -7.96
CA ASN A 82 -4.45 -3.42 -9.37
C ASN A 82 -5.80 -2.89 -9.86
N ILE A 83 -6.91 -3.53 -9.47
CA ILE A 83 -8.27 -3.02 -9.70
C ILE A 83 -8.43 -1.65 -9.06
N ARG A 84 -7.93 -1.47 -7.83
CA ARG A 84 -7.94 -0.18 -7.13
C ARG A 84 -7.11 0.87 -7.87
N TYR A 85 -5.93 0.53 -8.37
CA TYR A 85 -5.12 1.45 -9.16
C TYR A 85 -5.85 1.90 -10.44
N ALA A 86 -6.43 0.96 -11.19
CA ALA A 86 -7.10 1.25 -12.44
C ALA A 86 -8.39 2.08 -12.26
N THR A 87 -9.15 1.83 -11.18
CA THR A 87 -10.53 2.34 -11.06
C THR A 87 -10.80 3.22 -9.84
N ASP A 88 -9.90 3.21 -8.84
CA ASP A 88 -10.08 3.80 -7.52
C ASP A 88 -11.32 3.28 -6.75
N SER A 89 -11.96 2.20 -7.24
CA SER A 89 -13.16 1.60 -6.66
C SER A 89 -12.82 0.42 -5.76
N THR A 90 -13.25 0.51 -4.50
CA THR A 90 -13.16 -0.59 -3.53
C THR A 90 -14.46 -1.39 -3.49
N ASN A 91 -14.33 -2.71 -3.31
CA ASN A 91 -15.46 -3.58 -2.99
C ASN A 91 -14.93 -4.78 -2.23
N MET A 92 -15.21 -4.84 -0.92
CA MET A 92 -14.80 -5.93 -0.03
C MET A 92 -13.33 -6.32 -0.23
N GLN A 93 -12.41 -5.35 -0.20
CA GLN A 93 -11.01 -5.53 -0.64
C GLN A 93 -10.36 -6.78 -0.02
N LEU A 94 -10.44 -6.96 1.30
CA LEU A 94 -9.88 -8.13 2.00
C LEU A 94 -10.55 -9.46 1.64
N TRP A 95 -11.85 -9.47 1.29
CA TRP A 95 -12.49 -10.67 0.78
C TRP A 95 -12.02 -10.97 -0.65
N ASN A 96 -11.87 -9.91 -1.45
CA ASN A 96 -11.44 -9.99 -2.85
C ASN A 96 -9.99 -10.48 -3.01
N THR A 97 -9.09 -10.25 -2.04
CA THR A 97 -7.69 -10.71 -2.11
C THR A 97 -7.59 -12.22 -2.23
N HIS A 98 -8.51 -12.97 -1.61
CA HIS A 98 -8.49 -14.44 -1.59
C HIS A 98 -9.73 -15.08 -2.23
N ASN A 99 -10.73 -14.29 -2.64
CA ASN A 99 -11.89 -14.73 -3.41
C ASN A 99 -12.00 -13.86 -4.67
N PRO A 100 -11.47 -14.30 -5.82
CA PRO A 100 -11.34 -13.45 -7.01
C PRO A 100 -12.70 -13.30 -7.73
N PHE A 101 -13.59 -12.48 -7.17
CA PHE A 101 -14.93 -12.22 -7.71
C PHE A 101 -15.01 -11.01 -8.63
N ARG A 102 -14.00 -10.12 -8.60
CA ARG A 102 -13.90 -8.94 -9.49
C ARG A 102 -12.87 -9.14 -10.57
N ALA A 103 -13.10 -8.49 -11.71
CA ALA A 103 -12.06 -8.27 -12.70
C ALA A 103 -12.21 -6.88 -13.35
N THR A 104 -11.10 -6.26 -13.74
CA THR A 104 -11.09 -5.06 -14.59
C THR A 104 -10.29 -5.31 -15.86
N LEU A 105 -10.89 -5.10 -17.03
CA LEU A 105 -10.19 -5.08 -18.30
C LEU A 105 -9.92 -3.63 -18.72
N LEU A 106 -8.67 -3.30 -19.01
CA LEU A 106 -8.26 -2.07 -19.67
C LEU A 106 -7.70 -2.40 -21.06
N CYS A 107 -8.35 -1.91 -22.12
CA CYS A 107 -7.93 -2.09 -23.51
C CYS A 107 -6.85 -1.06 -23.91
N ALA A 108 -6.11 -1.35 -24.98
CA ALA A 108 -5.06 -0.48 -25.51
C ALA A 108 -5.54 0.93 -25.95
N ASP A 109 -6.82 1.09 -26.28
CA ASP A 109 -7.43 2.39 -26.59
C ASP A 109 -7.90 3.17 -25.34
N GLY A 110 -7.70 2.60 -24.15
CA GLY A 110 -8.13 3.15 -22.87
C GLY A 110 -9.57 2.78 -22.48
N TYR A 111 -10.29 1.96 -23.26
CA TYR A 111 -11.61 1.48 -22.85
C TYR A 111 -11.49 0.55 -21.64
N MET A 112 -12.29 0.79 -20.60
CA MET A 112 -12.17 0.07 -19.34
C MET A 112 -13.52 -0.49 -18.88
N VAL A 113 -13.55 -1.78 -18.56
CA VAL A 113 -14.75 -2.52 -18.12
C VAL A 113 -14.47 -3.20 -16.79
N MET A 114 -15.40 -3.05 -15.86
CA MET A 114 -15.40 -3.76 -14.58
C MET A 114 -16.41 -4.90 -14.61
N TRP A 115 -16.02 -6.10 -14.22
CA TRP A 115 -16.94 -7.15 -13.77
C TRP A 115 -16.92 -7.13 -12.25
N ASP A 116 -17.97 -6.58 -11.65
CA ASP A 116 -18.09 -6.43 -10.21
C ASP A 116 -18.94 -7.56 -9.60
N TYR A 117 -19.06 -7.54 -8.26
CA TYR A 117 -20.03 -8.40 -7.59
C TYR A 117 -21.44 -8.13 -8.13
N LYS A 118 -22.18 -9.20 -8.43
CA LYS A 118 -23.47 -9.12 -9.13
C LYS A 118 -24.45 -8.11 -8.52
N ASN A 119 -24.42 -7.96 -7.20
CA ASN A 119 -25.36 -7.13 -6.46
C ASN A 119 -24.87 -5.69 -6.23
N SER A 120 -23.66 -5.34 -6.65
CA SER A 120 -23.08 -4.02 -6.38
C SER A 120 -22.42 -3.35 -7.60
N PRO A 121 -23.09 -3.31 -8.78
CA PRO A 121 -22.53 -2.62 -9.95
C PRO A 121 -22.29 -1.13 -9.68
N PHE A 122 -23.06 -0.52 -8.78
CA PHE A 122 -22.99 0.91 -8.44
C PHE A 122 -21.66 1.36 -7.80
N LEU A 123 -20.81 0.44 -7.33
CA LEU A 123 -19.60 0.77 -6.56
C LEU A 123 -18.46 1.37 -7.40
N SER A 124 -18.56 1.37 -8.72
CA SER A 124 -17.58 2.03 -9.61
C SER A 124 -18.17 3.15 -10.46
N GLU A 125 -19.48 3.42 -10.35
CA GLU A 125 -20.17 4.42 -11.18
C GLU A 125 -19.70 5.86 -10.93
N PHE A 126 -19.09 6.13 -9.76
CA PHE A 126 -18.49 7.44 -9.47
C PHE A 126 -17.29 7.75 -10.38
N ASN A 127 -16.66 6.73 -10.98
CA ASN A 127 -15.55 6.90 -11.89
C ASN A 127 -16.00 6.70 -13.35
N PRO A 128 -16.23 7.79 -14.12
CA PRO A 128 -16.71 7.70 -15.50
C PRO A 128 -15.70 7.08 -16.48
N LEU A 129 -14.45 6.84 -16.06
CA LEU A 129 -13.46 6.10 -16.85
C LEU A 129 -13.80 4.60 -16.92
N VAL A 130 -14.53 4.06 -15.93
CA VAL A 130 -15.12 2.72 -16.00
C VAL A 130 -16.37 2.80 -16.85
N ARG A 131 -16.28 2.33 -18.11
CA ARG A 131 -17.28 2.54 -19.15
C ARG A 131 -18.48 1.60 -19.02
N GLU A 132 -18.26 0.43 -18.43
CA GLU A 132 -19.29 -0.59 -18.21
C GLU A 132 -19.09 -1.28 -16.87
N GLN A 133 -20.20 -1.56 -16.20
CA GLN A 133 -20.30 -2.39 -15.00
C GLN A 133 -21.04 -3.68 -15.36
N ARG A 134 -20.29 -4.77 -15.41
CA ARG A 134 -20.75 -6.13 -15.68
C ARG A 134 -20.63 -6.97 -14.40
N ALA A 135 -20.93 -8.27 -14.51
CA ALA A 135 -20.72 -9.25 -13.45
C ALA A 135 -20.37 -10.60 -14.09
N GLY A 136 -19.82 -11.53 -13.30
CA GLY A 136 -19.61 -12.91 -13.74
C GLY A 136 -18.15 -13.35 -13.88
N ALA A 137 -17.19 -12.54 -13.42
CA ALA A 137 -15.76 -12.87 -13.42
C ALA A 137 -15.30 -13.67 -12.18
N ASP A 138 -16.23 -14.10 -11.34
CA ASP A 138 -16.04 -14.94 -10.15
C ASP A 138 -15.73 -16.40 -10.49
N LEU A 139 -14.48 -16.69 -10.88
CA LEU A 139 -14.10 -18.00 -11.42
C LEU A 139 -13.49 -18.96 -10.38
N PHE A 140 -14.14 -19.11 -9.23
CA PHE A 140 -13.66 -19.93 -8.12
C PHE A 140 -14.75 -20.82 -7.51
N TYR A 141 -14.33 -21.89 -6.83
CA TYR A 141 -15.23 -23.00 -6.47
C TYR A 141 -16.35 -22.61 -5.50
N PHE A 142 -16.10 -21.69 -4.56
CA PHE A 142 -17.14 -21.23 -3.62
C PHE A 142 -18.33 -20.57 -4.36
N ASP A 143 -18.06 -19.72 -5.35
CA ASP A 143 -19.12 -18.95 -6.01
C ASP A 143 -19.87 -19.77 -7.08
N ARG A 144 -19.23 -20.79 -7.68
CA ARG A 144 -19.79 -21.52 -8.84
C ARG A 144 -19.82 -23.03 -8.74
N GLY A 145 -19.26 -23.63 -7.70
CA GLY A 145 -19.18 -25.09 -7.53
C GLY A 145 -18.62 -25.80 -8.77
N ASP A 146 -19.27 -26.88 -9.19
CA ASP A 146 -18.86 -27.67 -10.36
C ASP A 146 -19.18 -27.01 -11.73
N LYS A 147 -19.55 -25.72 -11.75
CA LYS A 147 -19.90 -24.95 -12.96
C LYS A 147 -19.01 -23.74 -13.22
N VAL A 148 -17.81 -23.71 -12.62
CA VAL A 148 -16.79 -22.66 -12.88
C VAL A 148 -16.42 -22.60 -14.36
N ASP A 149 -16.29 -23.75 -15.03
CA ASP A 149 -15.92 -23.88 -16.44
C ASP A 149 -16.90 -23.17 -17.38
N VAL A 150 -18.20 -23.39 -17.22
CA VAL A 150 -19.25 -22.76 -18.02
C VAL A 150 -19.19 -21.24 -17.92
N ALA A 151 -18.98 -20.71 -16.71
CA ALA A 151 -18.85 -19.27 -16.51
C ALA A 151 -17.53 -18.72 -17.05
N ALA A 152 -16.43 -19.46 -16.93
CA ALA A 152 -15.14 -19.06 -17.47
C ALA A 152 -15.18 -18.89 -19.00
N ASP A 153 -15.88 -19.79 -19.70
CA ASP A 153 -16.08 -19.67 -21.15
C ASP A 153 -16.92 -18.45 -21.54
N VAL A 154 -17.99 -18.14 -20.77
CA VAL A 154 -18.81 -16.93 -20.98
C VAL A 154 -17.95 -15.68 -20.79
N PHE A 155 -17.24 -15.59 -19.67
CA PHE A 155 -16.35 -14.46 -19.35
C PHE A 155 -15.26 -14.28 -20.42
N ALA A 156 -14.56 -15.35 -20.81
CA ALA A 156 -13.50 -15.27 -21.81
C ALA A 156 -14.03 -14.83 -23.19
N ASN A 157 -15.24 -15.26 -23.58
CA ASN A 157 -15.88 -14.79 -24.80
C ASN A 157 -16.22 -13.29 -24.75
N GLU A 158 -16.67 -12.78 -23.60
CA GLU A 158 -16.88 -11.34 -23.41
C GLU A 158 -15.59 -10.54 -23.56
N VAL A 159 -14.49 -10.99 -22.94
CA VAL A 159 -13.16 -10.40 -23.07
C VAL A 159 -12.71 -10.41 -24.54
N ARG A 160 -12.93 -11.52 -25.27
CA ARG A 160 -12.67 -11.60 -26.72
C ARG A 160 -13.44 -10.58 -27.54
N ILE A 161 -14.73 -10.39 -27.24
CA ILE A 161 -15.57 -9.41 -27.95
C ILE A 161 -15.07 -7.99 -27.68
N LEU A 162 -14.79 -7.64 -26.42
CA LEU A 162 -14.27 -6.33 -26.06
C LEU A 162 -12.92 -6.04 -26.74
N LEU A 163 -11.97 -6.98 -26.70
CA LEU A 163 -10.66 -6.79 -27.32
C LEU A 163 -10.72 -6.79 -28.85
N ARG A 164 -11.68 -7.49 -29.47
CA ARG A 164 -11.92 -7.36 -30.92
C ARG A 164 -12.34 -5.93 -31.29
N ASP A 165 -13.16 -5.30 -30.46
CA ASP A 165 -13.76 -4.00 -30.76
C ASP A 165 -12.82 -2.84 -30.35
N HIS A 166 -12.01 -3.01 -29.30
CA HIS A 166 -11.15 -1.97 -28.70
C HIS A 166 -9.64 -2.17 -28.91
N ALA A 167 -9.21 -3.32 -29.40
CA ALA A 167 -7.81 -3.61 -29.72
C ALA A 167 -7.68 -4.54 -30.95
N PRO A 168 -8.31 -4.18 -32.09
CA PRO A 168 -8.41 -5.07 -33.25
C PRO A 168 -7.04 -5.50 -33.76
N GLY A 169 -6.88 -6.81 -33.98
CA GLY A 169 -5.65 -7.41 -34.49
C GLY A 169 -4.63 -7.79 -33.42
N LEU A 170 -4.72 -7.25 -32.20
CA LEU A 170 -3.85 -7.64 -31.10
C LEU A 170 -4.34 -8.95 -30.45
N ARG A 171 -3.41 -9.74 -29.92
CA ARG A 171 -3.67 -11.06 -29.29
C ARG A 171 -2.99 -11.26 -27.94
N ARG A 172 -2.05 -10.39 -27.59
CA ARG A 172 -1.33 -10.42 -26.31
C ARG A 172 -2.17 -9.76 -25.24
N LEU A 173 -2.58 -10.51 -24.22
CA LEU A 173 -3.37 -10.02 -23.10
C LEU A 173 -2.54 -10.19 -21.84
N ALA A 174 -2.18 -9.08 -21.20
CA ALA A 174 -1.54 -9.13 -19.89
C ALA A 174 -2.57 -9.49 -18.83
N VAL A 175 -2.24 -10.42 -17.93
CA VAL A 175 -3.11 -10.84 -16.82
C VAL A 175 -2.26 -10.89 -15.55
N ASP A 176 -2.69 -10.20 -14.48
CA ASP A 176 -1.91 -10.14 -13.23
C ASP A 176 -1.93 -11.49 -12.48
N LYS A 177 -3.12 -11.99 -12.17
CA LYS A 177 -3.38 -13.31 -11.59
C LYS A 177 -4.77 -13.75 -11.97
N VAL A 178 -4.96 -15.03 -12.28
CA VAL A 178 -6.27 -15.57 -12.67
C VAL A 178 -6.36 -17.04 -12.27
N MET A 179 -7.57 -17.47 -11.90
CA MET A 179 -7.84 -18.88 -11.63
C MET A 179 -7.62 -19.74 -12.88
N LEU A 180 -7.21 -20.98 -12.69
CA LEU A 180 -6.83 -21.89 -13.80
C LEU A 180 -7.94 -22.05 -14.86
N HIS A 181 -9.22 -22.11 -14.45
CA HIS A 181 -10.35 -22.16 -15.39
C HIS A 181 -10.41 -20.91 -16.27
N GLY A 182 -10.23 -19.72 -15.70
CA GLY A 182 -10.17 -18.46 -16.43
C GLY A 182 -8.98 -18.41 -17.40
N LEU A 183 -7.80 -18.84 -16.95
CA LEU A 183 -6.61 -18.93 -17.81
C LEU A 183 -6.87 -19.81 -19.05
N ARG A 184 -7.40 -21.02 -18.85
CA ARG A 184 -7.67 -21.98 -19.93
C ARG A 184 -8.73 -21.45 -20.89
N ALA A 185 -9.79 -20.83 -20.38
CA ALA A 185 -10.85 -20.24 -21.20
C ALA A 185 -10.31 -19.08 -22.05
N LEU A 186 -9.48 -18.19 -21.50
CA LEU A 186 -8.84 -17.10 -22.25
C LEU A 186 -7.89 -17.64 -23.34
N GLN A 187 -7.07 -18.65 -23.03
CA GLN A 187 -6.21 -19.30 -24.03
C GLN A 187 -7.04 -19.95 -25.15
N ALA A 188 -8.18 -20.56 -24.83
CA ALA A 188 -9.09 -21.13 -25.82
C ALA A 188 -9.72 -20.08 -26.76
N GLN A 189 -9.79 -18.81 -26.35
CA GLN A 189 -10.17 -17.68 -27.22
C GLN A 189 -9.02 -17.20 -28.14
N GLY A 190 -7.83 -17.81 -28.04
CA GLY A 190 -6.67 -17.49 -28.87
C GLY A 190 -5.79 -16.35 -28.34
N PHE A 191 -5.89 -16.03 -27.03
CA PHE A 191 -5.02 -15.05 -26.40
C PHE A 191 -3.65 -15.64 -26.03
N GLU A 192 -2.59 -14.89 -26.32
CA GLU A 192 -1.27 -15.10 -25.74
C GLU A 192 -1.24 -14.35 -24.40
N ILE A 193 -1.13 -15.09 -23.30
CA ILE A 193 -1.20 -14.51 -21.94
C ILE A 193 0.19 -14.02 -21.53
N MET A 194 0.27 -12.74 -21.19
CA MET A 194 1.48 -12.05 -20.76
C MET A 194 1.43 -11.77 -19.25
N ASP A 195 2.60 -11.49 -18.66
CA ASP A 195 2.72 -11.12 -17.25
C ASP A 195 2.08 -9.73 -17.00
N GLY A 196 0.98 -9.71 -16.25
CA GLY A 196 0.30 -8.48 -15.88
C GLY A 196 0.94 -7.73 -14.73
N GLU A 197 1.65 -8.42 -13.83
CA GLU A 197 2.32 -7.77 -12.70
C GLU A 197 3.48 -6.91 -13.21
N GLU A 198 4.24 -7.38 -14.22
CA GLU A 198 5.28 -6.57 -14.87
C GLU A 198 4.74 -5.23 -15.43
N VAL A 199 3.48 -5.21 -15.90
CA VAL A 199 2.81 -4.00 -16.39
C VAL A 199 2.37 -3.11 -15.24
N THR A 200 1.65 -3.67 -14.25
CA THR A 200 1.05 -2.90 -13.16
C THR A 200 2.09 -2.36 -12.20
N GLU A 201 3.09 -3.14 -11.83
CA GLU A 201 4.14 -2.75 -10.90
C GLU A 201 4.95 -1.56 -11.44
N LYS A 202 5.36 -1.61 -12.71
CA LYS A 202 6.08 -0.48 -13.36
C LYS A 202 5.19 0.73 -13.61
N ALA A 203 3.88 0.54 -13.79
CA ALA A 203 2.95 1.66 -13.93
C ALA A 203 2.75 2.35 -12.56
N ARG A 204 2.53 1.57 -11.50
CA ARG A 204 2.30 2.04 -10.13
C ARG A 204 3.53 2.66 -9.50
N SER A 205 4.74 2.23 -9.88
CA SER A 205 5.98 2.69 -9.28
C SER A 205 6.16 4.21 -9.32
N VAL A 206 5.70 4.91 -10.37
CA VAL A 206 5.78 6.38 -10.49
C VAL A 206 4.44 7.03 -10.21
N LYS A 207 4.38 7.80 -9.13
CA LYS A 207 3.16 8.46 -8.64
C LYS A 207 2.97 9.82 -9.30
N GLY A 208 1.73 10.11 -9.68
CA GLY A 208 1.34 11.43 -10.17
C GLY A 208 1.25 12.48 -9.05
N PRO A 209 1.09 13.77 -9.38
CA PRO A 209 1.03 14.84 -8.39
C PRO A 209 -0.07 14.65 -7.33
N ASP A 210 -1.26 14.20 -7.74
CA ASP A 210 -2.38 13.96 -6.81
C ASP A 210 -2.19 12.68 -6.00
N GLU A 211 -1.49 11.67 -6.51
CA GLU A 211 -1.13 10.49 -5.71
C GLU A 211 -0.16 10.86 -4.59
N ILE A 212 0.82 11.72 -4.88
CA ILE A 212 1.76 12.25 -3.87
C ILE A 212 1.02 13.08 -2.82
N ARG A 213 0.02 13.89 -3.20
CA ARG A 213 -0.83 14.62 -2.23
C ARG A 213 -1.63 13.66 -1.35
N ALA A 214 -2.24 12.64 -1.95
CA ALA A 214 -2.96 11.61 -1.21
C ALA A 214 -2.04 10.88 -0.22
N MET A 215 -0.81 10.55 -0.64
CA MET A 215 0.21 9.91 0.18
C MET A 215 0.66 10.77 1.36
N ARG A 216 0.86 12.08 1.16
CA ARG A 216 1.17 13.00 2.28
C ARG A 216 0.04 13.05 3.31
N CYS A 217 -1.22 13.04 2.83
CA CYS A 217 -2.39 12.98 3.70
C CYS A 217 -2.46 11.65 4.46
N ALA A 218 -2.26 10.52 3.77
CA ALA A 218 -2.25 9.19 4.37
C ALA A 218 -1.12 9.03 5.42
N SER A 219 0.08 9.49 5.08
CA SER A 219 1.24 9.48 5.98
C SER A 219 0.96 10.29 7.25
N HIS A 220 0.44 11.51 7.13
CA HIS A 220 0.05 12.30 8.31
C HIS A 220 -1.05 11.60 9.15
N ALA A 221 -2.05 11.00 8.50
CA ALA A 221 -3.11 10.26 9.21
C ALA A 221 -2.56 9.05 9.96
N CYS A 222 -1.64 8.30 9.35
CA CYS A 222 -0.93 7.18 9.96
C CYS A 222 -0.11 7.64 11.15
N GLU A 223 0.73 8.68 11.01
CA GLU A 223 1.55 9.21 12.10
C GLU A 223 0.72 9.70 13.28
N VAL A 224 -0.43 10.33 13.05
CA VAL A 224 -1.36 10.70 14.12
C VAL A 224 -1.92 9.45 14.82
N ALA A 225 -2.27 8.40 14.07
CA ALA A 225 -2.75 7.14 14.64
C ALA A 225 -1.65 6.43 15.45
N VAL A 226 -0.43 6.37 14.94
CA VAL A 226 0.75 5.84 15.63
C VAL A 226 1.02 6.65 16.90
N ARG A 227 0.85 7.97 16.89
CA ARG A 227 0.99 8.77 18.12
C ARG A 227 -0.03 8.40 19.19
N LYS A 228 -1.28 8.13 18.80
CA LYS A 228 -2.30 7.62 19.75
C LYS A 228 -1.93 6.25 20.30
N MET A 229 -1.38 5.38 19.46
CA MET A 229 -0.85 4.07 19.87
C MET A 229 0.31 4.22 20.86
N GLU A 230 1.26 5.11 20.59
CA GLU A 230 2.39 5.42 21.48
C GLU A 230 1.92 5.95 22.83
N ASP A 231 1.02 6.94 22.83
CA ASP A 231 0.46 7.54 24.05
C ASP A 231 -0.23 6.46 24.92
N PHE A 232 -1.00 5.56 24.29
CA PHE A 232 -1.62 4.42 24.96
C PHE A 232 -0.57 3.47 25.55
N ALA A 233 0.39 3.02 24.74
CA ALA A 233 1.44 2.10 25.16
C ALA A 233 2.24 2.65 26.35
N ARG A 234 2.72 3.90 26.26
CA ARG A 234 3.49 4.55 27.35
C ARG A 234 2.66 4.70 28.63
N SER A 235 1.34 4.88 28.52
CA SER A 235 0.45 5.00 29.68
C SER A 235 0.07 3.67 30.34
N LYS A 236 0.08 2.56 29.59
CA LYS A 236 -0.50 1.27 30.02
C LYS A 236 0.48 0.13 30.21
N VAL A 237 1.59 0.10 29.46
CA VAL A 237 2.58 -0.99 29.56
C VAL A 237 3.10 -1.15 31.00
N GLY A 238 3.12 -2.39 31.47
CA GLY A 238 3.50 -2.77 32.83
C GLY A 238 2.39 -2.72 33.87
N ASP A 239 1.12 -2.50 33.49
CA ASP A 239 -0.03 -2.59 34.41
C ASP A 239 -0.45 -4.02 34.76
N GLY A 240 0.20 -5.02 34.15
CA GLY A 240 -0.03 -6.45 34.39
C GLY A 240 -1.14 -7.07 33.53
N VAL A 241 -1.81 -6.30 32.68
CA VAL A 241 -2.90 -6.80 31.82
C VAL A 241 -2.77 -6.40 30.36
N THR A 242 -2.20 -5.23 30.06
CA THR A 242 -2.07 -4.71 28.70
C THR A 242 -1.14 -5.60 27.88
N CYS A 243 -1.66 -6.17 26.81
CA CYS A 243 -0.91 -7.01 25.86
C CYS A 243 -0.63 -6.30 24.54
N GLU A 244 0.19 -6.92 23.68
CA GLU A 244 0.52 -6.39 22.35
C GLU A 244 -0.74 -6.10 21.52
N ASN A 245 -1.74 -7.00 21.56
CA ASN A 245 -3.02 -6.79 20.87
C ASN A 245 -3.75 -5.53 21.35
N ASP A 246 -3.72 -5.19 22.65
CA ASP A 246 -4.38 -3.99 23.17
C ASP A 246 -3.74 -2.72 22.62
N ILE A 247 -2.41 -2.73 22.47
CA ILE A 247 -1.65 -1.61 21.90
C ILE A 247 -1.95 -1.49 20.41
N TRP A 248 -1.83 -2.59 19.66
CA TRP A 248 -1.99 -2.59 18.21
C TRP A 248 -3.44 -2.29 17.78
N ALA A 249 -4.43 -2.67 18.59
CA ALA A 249 -5.84 -2.32 18.37
C ALA A 249 -6.08 -0.80 18.30
N ILE A 250 -5.23 0.02 18.93
CA ILE A 250 -5.29 1.48 18.81
C ILE A 250 -5.01 1.90 17.36
N LEU A 251 -3.95 1.38 16.74
CA LEU A 251 -3.60 1.68 15.35
C LEU A 251 -4.74 1.32 14.40
N HIS A 252 -5.32 0.11 14.54
CA HIS A 252 -6.50 -0.30 13.78
C HIS A 252 -7.65 0.69 13.92
N SER A 253 -8.02 1.03 15.17
CA SER A 253 -9.18 1.89 15.43
C SER A 253 -8.96 3.31 14.89
N GLU A 254 -7.76 3.86 15.05
CA GLU A 254 -7.43 5.22 14.65
C GLU A 254 -7.24 5.35 13.14
N ASN A 255 -6.81 4.29 12.45
CA ASN A 255 -6.80 4.21 11.00
C ASN A 255 -8.23 4.27 10.43
N VAL A 256 -9.12 3.40 10.90
CA VAL A 256 -10.52 3.35 10.46
C VAL A 256 -11.24 4.68 10.72
N ARG A 257 -10.99 5.32 11.86
CA ARG A 257 -11.57 6.64 12.19
C ARG A 257 -11.15 7.77 11.23
N ARG A 258 -10.04 7.61 10.52
CA ARG A 258 -9.55 8.55 9.49
C ARG A 258 -9.92 8.14 8.06
N GLY A 259 -10.61 7.02 7.90
CA GLY A 259 -11.04 6.51 6.60
C GLY A 259 -9.96 5.69 5.90
N GLY A 260 -9.01 5.12 6.63
CA GLY A 260 -8.17 4.06 6.10
C GLY A 260 -8.87 2.69 6.12
N GLU A 261 -8.20 1.69 5.55
CA GLU A 261 -8.85 0.46 5.12
C GLU A 261 -8.44 -0.76 5.95
N TRP A 262 -7.15 -1.11 6.02
CA TRP A 262 -6.65 -2.25 6.82
C TRP A 262 -5.17 -2.11 7.17
N ILE A 263 -4.60 -3.16 7.80
CA ILE A 263 -3.17 -3.33 8.07
C ILE A 263 -2.78 -4.71 7.51
N GLU A 264 -1.70 -4.79 6.72
CA GLU A 264 -1.32 -5.97 5.94
C GLU A 264 -0.75 -7.09 6.82
N THR A 265 0.02 -6.74 7.85
CA THR A 265 0.74 -7.71 8.69
C THR A 265 0.25 -7.71 10.12
N ARG A 266 0.99 -8.40 11.00
CA ARG A 266 0.86 -8.33 12.46
C ARG A 266 2.19 -7.94 13.10
N LEU A 267 2.99 -7.08 12.47
CA LEU A 267 4.35 -6.77 12.93
C LEU A 267 4.37 -5.75 14.08
N LEU A 268 3.91 -6.15 15.27
CA LEU A 268 4.17 -5.46 16.53
C LEU A 268 4.57 -6.50 17.58
N ALA A 269 5.78 -6.39 18.11
CA ALA A 269 6.31 -7.36 19.07
C ALA A 269 6.98 -6.66 20.26
N SER A 270 6.80 -7.24 21.46
CA SER A 270 7.30 -6.67 22.71
C SER A 270 8.40 -7.54 23.35
N GLY A 271 9.42 -6.88 23.90
CA GLY A 271 10.55 -7.49 24.59
C GLY A 271 11.28 -8.54 23.74
N PRO A 272 11.52 -9.75 24.26
CA PRO A 272 12.24 -10.81 23.55
C PRO A 272 11.51 -11.31 22.30
N ARG A 273 10.22 -11.04 22.13
CA ARG A 273 9.49 -11.41 20.90
C ARG A 273 9.91 -10.59 19.70
N SER A 274 10.60 -9.46 19.88
CA SER A 274 11.18 -8.74 18.75
C SER A 274 12.35 -9.48 18.09
N ASN A 275 12.93 -10.51 18.74
CA ASN A 275 14.04 -11.32 18.20
C ASN A 275 13.74 -12.83 18.24
N PRO A 276 13.74 -13.54 17.09
CA PRO A 276 13.87 -12.99 15.74
C PRO A 276 12.67 -12.11 15.37
N TRP A 277 12.88 -11.15 14.46
CA TRP A 277 11.79 -10.35 13.87
C TRP A 277 10.81 -11.23 13.09
N PHE A 278 9.64 -10.69 12.73
CA PHE A 278 8.49 -11.40 12.16
C PHE A 278 7.66 -12.27 13.13
N GLN A 279 7.96 -12.24 14.43
CA GLN A 279 7.01 -12.76 15.42
C GLN A 279 5.77 -11.85 15.49
N GLU A 280 4.59 -12.42 15.29
CA GLU A 280 3.35 -11.66 15.15
C GLU A 280 2.82 -11.08 16.47
N CYS A 281 2.18 -9.93 16.41
CA CYS A 281 1.44 -9.31 17.51
C CYS A 281 0.46 -10.31 18.12
N GLY A 282 0.47 -10.43 19.45
CA GLY A 282 -0.27 -11.48 20.12
C GLY A 282 -0.66 -11.18 21.57
N PRO A 283 -0.93 -12.23 22.36
CA PRO A 283 -1.45 -12.09 23.72
C PRO A 283 -0.37 -11.80 24.77
N ARG A 284 0.88 -11.50 24.39
CA ARG A 284 1.95 -11.25 25.36
C ARG A 284 1.64 -9.97 26.14
N VAL A 285 1.52 -10.09 27.46
CA VAL A 285 1.42 -8.94 28.37
C VAL A 285 2.74 -8.17 28.35
N CYS A 286 2.70 -6.90 27.97
CA CYS A 286 3.89 -6.06 27.81
C CYS A 286 4.45 -5.63 29.17
N GLN A 287 5.77 -5.69 29.33
CA GLN A 287 6.46 -5.36 30.58
C GLN A 287 7.11 -3.98 30.52
N ARG A 288 7.36 -3.39 31.70
CA ARG A 288 8.24 -2.21 31.83
C ARG A 288 9.69 -2.59 31.59
N ASN A 289 10.48 -1.63 31.14
CA ASN A 289 11.90 -1.79 30.82
C ASN A 289 12.11 -2.81 29.69
N GLU A 290 11.23 -2.75 28.68
CA GLU A 290 11.32 -3.54 27.47
C GLU A 290 11.11 -2.67 26.23
N ILE A 291 11.60 -3.21 25.12
CA ILE A 291 11.36 -2.67 23.79
C ILE A 291 9.94 -3.03 23.31
N ILE A 292 9.35 -2.16 22.49
CA ILE A 292 8.26 -2.51 21.58
C ILE A 292 8.69 -2.05 20.19
N SER A 293 8.84 -2.98 19.27
CA SER A 293 9.18 -2.71 17.87
C SER A 293 7.97 -3.02 17.01
N PHE A 294 7.64 -2.13 16.10
CA PHE A 294 6.50 -2.31 15.21
C PHE A 294 6.78 -1.79 13.81
N ASP A 295 6.00 -2.33 12.90
CA ASP A 295 5.83 -1.92 11.52
C ASP A 295 4.38 -1.48 11.32
N THR A 296 4.14 -0.43 10.54
CA THR A 296 2.77 0.01 10.30
C THR A 296 2.08 -0.84 9.25
N ASP A 297 2.73 -1.20 8.14
CA ASP A 297 2.15 -2.02 7.07
C ASP A 297 0.71 -1.60 6.70
N LEU A 298 0.45 -0.29 6.66
CA LEU A 298 -0.89 0.26 6.85
C LEU A 298 -1.48 0.79 5.54
N VAL A 299 -2.59 0.20 5.11
CA VAL A 299 -3.40 0.76 4.02
C VAL A 299 -4.34 1.82 4.60
N GLY A 300 -3.93 3.06 4.41
CA GLY A 300 -4.47 4.23 5.10
C GLY A 300 -5.53 4.99 4.33
N ALA A 301 -5.73 6.24 4.72
CA ALA A 301 -6.68 7.13 4.05
C ALA A 301 -6.36 7.25 2.54
N TYR A 302 -7.40 7.41 1.72
CA TYR A 302 -7.30 7.29 0.26
C TYR A 302 -6.78 5.93 -0.24
N GLY A 303 -6.70 4.90 0.61
CA GLY A 303 -6.16 3.59 0.27
C GLY A 303 -4.68 3.61 -0.09
N ILE A 304 -3.95 4.62 0.36
CA ILE A 304 -2.51 4.73 0.17
C ILE A 304 -1.81 4.03 1.32
N CYS A 305 -0.85 3.17 1.01
CA CYS A 305 0.01 2.54 2.00
C CYS A 305 0.92 3.59 2.65
N THR A 306 0.95 3.59 3.99
CA THR A 306 2.00 4.24 4.75
C THR A 306 2.74 3.16 5.50
N ASP A 307 3.98 2.94 5.09
CA ASP A 307 4.82 1.87 5.62
C ASP A 307 6.06 2.47 6.29
N ILE A 308 6.01 2.47 7.61
CA ILE A 308 7.03 3.05 8.49
C ILE A 308 7.14 2.15 9.71
N SER A 309 8.36 2.07 10.24
CA SER A 309 8.66 1.26 11.40
C SER A 309 9.30 2.09 12.48
N ARG A 310 8.96 1.80 13.74
CA ARG A 310 9.61 2.42 14.91
C ARG A 310 9.82 1.41 16.02
N SER A 311 10.83 1.68 16.82
CA SER A 311 11.13 0.96 18.05
C SER A 311 11.06 1.92 19.23
N TRP A 312 10.34 1.52 20.27
CA TRP A 312 10.13 2.30 21.50
C TRP A 312 10.72 1.60 22.71
N TRP A 313 11.31 2.37 23.61
CA TRP A 313 11.63 1.91 24.95
C TRP A 313 10.59 2.43 25.94
N ILE A 314 10.01 1.54 26.73
CA ILE A 314 9.01 1.90 27.73
C ILE A 314 9.43 1.35 29.09
N GLY A 315 9.90 2.22 29.98
CA GLY A 315 10.46 1.83 31.26
C GLY A 315 10.80 3.03 32.13
N ASP A 316 11.10 2.76 33.40
CA ASP A 316 11.66 3.72 34.35
C ASP A 316 13.19 3.66 34.42
N GLN A 317 13.79 2.61 33.88
CA GLN A 317 15.23 2.46 33.69
C GLN A 317 15.65 2.95 32.30
N LYS A 318 16.94 3.22 32.14
CA LYS A 318 17.52 3.49 30.82
C LYS A 318 17.60 2.21 29.99
N PRO A 319 17.44 2.28 28.66
CA PRO A 319 17.75 1.16 27.79
C PRO A 319 19.23 0.78 27.94
N ARG A 320 19.53 -0.50 27.71
CA ARG A 320 20.91 -1.00 27.81
C ARG A 320 21.79 -0.40 26.70
N ALA A 321 23.10 -0.37 26.91
CA ALA A 321 24.04 0.23 25.97
C ALA A 321 24.02 -0.44 24.58
N ASP A 322 23.78 -1.75 24.52
CA ASP A 322 23.61 -2.51 23.29
C ASP A 322 22.34 -2.11 22.52
N MET A 323 21.24 -1.80 23.22
CA MET A 323 20.00 -1.28 22.61
C MET A 323 20.19 0.12 22.04
N ILE A 324 20.88 1.00 22.76
CA ILE A 324 21.20 2.37 22.28
C ILE A 324 22.05 2.30 21.02
N TYR A 325 23.11 1.48 21.05
CA TYR A 325 23.98 1.29 19.89
C TYR A 325 23.21 0.74 18.69
N ALA A 326 22.39 -0.30 18.88
CA ALA A 326 21.59 -0.88 17.81
C ALA A 326 20.61 0.15 17.19
N MET A 327 20.00 1.01 18.00
CA MET A 327 19.12 2.07 17.51
C MET A 327 19.89 3.09 16.66
N GLN A 328 21.02 3.58 17.17
CA GLN A 328 21.86 4.54 16.45
C GLN A 328 22.37 3.95 15.13
N HIS A 329 22.81 2.68 15.14
CA HIS A 329 23.25 1.94 13.95
C HIS A 329 22.12 1.77 12.92
N GLY A 330 20.89 1.54 13.38
CA GLY A 330 19.71 1.48 12.52
C GLY A 330 19.38 2.84 11.88
N VAL A 331 19.43 3.93 12.66
CA VAL A 331 19.23 5.29 12.15
C VAL A 331 20.34 5.69 11.16
N GLU A 332 21.58 5.29 11.41
CA GLU A 332 22.69 5.46 10.46
C GLU A 332 22.44 4.70 9.16
N HIS A 333 21.97 3.44 9.25
CA HIS A 333 21.68 2.61 8.09
C HIS A 333 20.62 3.25 7.18
N ILE A 334 19.47 3.65 7.73
CA ILE A 334 18.41 4.28 6.93
C ILE A 334 18.88 5.61 6.33
N ARG A 335 19.60 6.46 7.07
CA ARG A 335 20.04 7.78 6.59
C ARG A 335 21.10 7.64 5.49
N THR A 336 22.10 6.80 5.70
CA THR A 336 23.17 6.57 4.72
C THR A 336 22.59 5.98 3.43
N ASN A 337 21.67 5.02 3.54
CA ASN A 337 21.03 4.44 2.36
C ASN A 337 20.13 5.46 1.63
N MET A 338 19.39 6.27 2.38
CA MET A 338 18.52 7.32 1.86
C MET A 338 19.30 8.40 1.09
N GLU A 339 20.53 8.73 1.49
CA GLU A 339 21.40 9.68 0.78
C GLU A 339 21.75 9.26 -0.66
N MET A 340 21.60 7.97 -1.01
CA MET A 340 21.81 7.48 -2.37
C MET A 340 20.65 7.80 -3.32
N LEU A 341 19.48 8.20 -2.80
CA LEU A 341 18.25 8.30 -3.56
C LEU A 341 18.21 9.57 -4.42
N LYS A 342 18.25 9.39 -5.75
CA LYS A 342 18.02 10.45 -6.74
C LYS A 342 17.68 9.85 -8.10
N PRO A 343 17.05 10.61 -9.00
CA PRO A 343 16.81 10.16 -10.37
C PRO A 343 18.08 9.67 -11.08
N GLY A 344 17.93 8.59 -11.85
CA GLY A 344 18.99 8.02 -12.67
C GLY A 344 19.93 7.04 -11.96
N VAL A 345 19.92 6.95 -10.63
CA VAL A 345 20.66 5.89 -9.90
C VAL A 345 20.03 4.54 -10.23
N MET A 346 20.86 3.57 -10.60
CA MET A 346 20.37 2.23 -10.93
C MET A 346 20.06 1.45 -9.65
N ILE A 347 18.94 0.72 -9.60
CA ILE A 347 18.57 -0.07 -8.42
C ILE A 347 19.71 -1.00 -7.94
N PRO A 348 20.45 -1.73 -8.81
CA PRO A 348 21.59 -2.55 -8.37
C PRO A 348 22.74 -1.74 -7.76
N GLU A 349 22.88 -0.45 -8.08
CA GLU A 349 23.87 0.43 -7.45
C GLU A 349 23.51 0.74 -5.99
N LEU A 350 22.21 0.79 -5.65
CA LEU A 350 21.75 0.93 -4.27
C LEU A 350 22.15 -0.30 -3.44
N SER A 351 21.92 -1.50 -3.98
CA SER A 351 22.39 -2.75 -3.37
C SER A 351 23.90 -2.73 -3.17
N ALA A 352 24.67 -2.44 -4.22
CA ALA A 352 26.13 -2.50 -4.19
C ALA A 352 26.78 -1.48 -3.24
N ASN A 353 26.17 -0.32 -3.03
CA ASN A 353 26.72 0.78 -2.23
C ASN A 353 26.01 0.95 -0.87
N THR A 354 25.18 -0.01 -0.46
CA THR A 354 24.45 0.07 0.83
C THR A 354 25.40 0.22 2.02
N HIS A 355 24.94 0.93 3.05
CA HIS A 355 25.58 0.93 4.35
C HIS A 355 25.73 -0.49 4.90
N VAL A 356 26.93 -0.88 5.28
CA VAL A 356 27.23 -2.23 5.75
C VAL A 356 26.90 -2.34 7.25
N LEU A 357 25.89 -3.15 7.58
CA LEU A 357 25.60 -3.48 8.98
C LEU A 357 26.75 -4.26 9.62
N ASP A 358 26.96 -4.10 10.93
CA ASP A 358 27.96 -4.87 11.67
C ASP A 358 27.78 -6.38 11.47
N ALA A 359 28.89 -7.12 11.51
CA ALA A 359 28.89 -8.57 11.25
C ALA A 359 27.88 -9.36 12.11
N LYS A 360 27.65 -8.94 13.36
CA LYS A 360 26.68 -9.56 14.28
C LYS A 360 25.20 -9.37 13.87
N PHE A 361 24.90 -8.36 13.05
CA PHE A 361 23.55 -8.08 12.56
C PHE A 361 23.27 -8.65 11.18
N GLN A 362 24.30 -9.05 10.43
CA GLN A 362 24.18 -9.49 9.04
C GLN A 362 23.27 -10.71 8.84
N LYS A 363 23.20 -11.62 9.82
CA LYS A 363 22.44 -12.87 9.67
C LYS A 363 20.93 -12.67 9.79
N GLN A 364 20.48 -11.71 10.60
CA GLN A 364 19.06 -11.41 10.82
C GLN A 364 18.66 -10.04 10.27
N LYS A 365 19.43 -9.48 9.33
CA LYS A 365 19.04 -8.24 8.63
C LYS A 365 17.75 -8.45 7.85
N TYR A 366 17.13 -7.36 7.44
CA TYR A 366 15.85 -7.38 6.74
C TYR A 366 15.94 -8.05 5.36
N GLY A 367 14.79 -8.42 4.78
CA GLY A 367 14.75 -9.08 3.46
C GLY A 367 15.20 -8.19 2.31
N CYS A 368 15.13 -6.87 2.48
CA CYS A 368 15.62 -5.86 1.56
C CYS A 368 16.11 -4.63 2.35
N LEU A 369 16.86 -3.74 1.72
CA LEU A 369 17.22 -2.44 2.31
C LEU A 369 16.26 -1.32 1.88
N MET A 370 15.49 -1.54 0.80
CA MET A 370 14.41 -0.67 0.35
C MET A 370 13.39 -1.46 -0.48
N HIS A 371 12.15 -0.99 -0.53
CA HIS A 371 11.16 -1.43 -1.51
C HIS A 371 10.25 -0.27 -1.94
N GLY A 372 9.54 -0.43 -3.06
CA GLY A 372 8.53 0.52 -3.50
C GLY A 372 7.29 0.49 -2.62
N VAL A 373 6.58 1.61 -2.57
CA VAL A 373 5.31 1.72 -1.85
C VAL A 373 4.32 2.62 -2.61
N GLY A 374 3.05 2.25 -2.57
CA GLY A 374 1.95 2.99 -3.19
C GLY A 374 0.60 2.65 -2.57
N LEU A 375 -0.14 1.71 -3.16
CA LEU A 375 -1.40 1.21 -2.58
C LEU A 375 -1.19 0.07 -1.55
N CYS A 376 -0.02 -0.55 -1.61
CA CYS A 376 0.57 -1.55 -0.72
C CYS A 376 2.10 -1.49 -0.97
N ASP A 377 2.85 -2.49 -0.52
CA ASP A 377 4.21 -2.73 -1.04
C ASP A 377 4.18 -2.92 -2.54
N GLU A 378 5.14 -2.33 -3.23
CA GLU A 378 5.22 -2.28 -4.68
C GLU A 378 6.67 -2.48 -5.15
N TRP A 379 6.83 -2.78 -6.42
CA TRP A 379 8.12 -2.76 -7.10
C TRP A 379 8.75 -1.35 -7.06
N PRO A 380 10.08 -1.24 -6.93
CA PRO A 380 11.09 -2.31 -6.92
C PRO A 380 11.37 -2.89 -5.53
N LEU A 381 12.06 -4.04 -5.46
CA LEU A 381 12.69 -4.55 -4.24
C LEU A 381 14.21 -4.40 -4.36
N VAL A 382 14.82 -3.70 -3.40
CA VAL A 382 16.27 -3.46 -3.34
C VAL A 382 16.90 -4.41 -2.33
N ALA A 383 17.31 -5.58 -2.80
CA ALA A 383 17.91 -6.62 -1.96
C ALA A 383 19.31 -6.21 -1.47
N TYR A 384 19.72 -6.71 -0.31
CA TYR A 384 21.12 -6.63 0.13
C TYR A 384 22.05 -7.37 -0.85
N PRO A 385 23.36 -7.02 -0.93
CA PRO A 385 24.31 -7.63 -1.86
C PRO A 385 24.35 -9.16 -1.87
N ASP A 386 24.16 -9.81 -0.72
CA ASP A 386 24.19 -11.27 -0.57
C ASP A 386 22.89 -11.97 -1.02
N HIS A 387 21.85 -11.20 -1.32
CA HIS A 387 20.56 -11.68 -1.84
C HIS A 387 20.19 -11.08 -3.20
N ALA A 388 20.97 -10.13 -3.72
CA ALA A 388 20.71 -9.48 -4.99
C ALA A 388 20.86 -10.47 -6.16
N VAL A 389 19.87 -10.49 -7.06
CA VAL A 389 19.86 -11.31 -8.27
C VAL A 389 20.14 -10.42 -9.48
N ALA A 390 21.26 -10.65 -10.16
CA ALA A 390 21.62 -9.90 -11.37
C ALA A 390 20.54 -10.03 -12.45
N GLY A 391 20.16 -8.91 -13.09
CA GLY A 391 19.13 -8.88 -14.14
C GLY A 391 17.69 -8.77 -13.63
N ALA A 392 17.45 -8.82 -12.31
CA ALA A 392 16.10 -8.78 -11.76
C ALA A 392 15.50 -7.35 -11.74
N TYR A 393 16.32 -6.34 -11.43
CA TYR A 393 15.88 -4.95 -11.22
C TYR A 393 16.77 -3.93 -11.94
N ASP A 394 17.21 -4.19 -13.17
CA ASP A 394 18.13 -3.32 -13.92
C ASP A 394 17.46 -2.04 -14.47
N TYR A 395 16.97 -1.18 -13.57
CA TYR A 395 16.26 0.06 -13.89
C TYR A 395 16.76 1.24 -13.04
N PRO A 396 16.75 2.46 -13.59
CA PRO A 396 17.03 3.66 -12.83
C PRO A 396 15.83 4.07 -11.95
N LEU A 397 16.11 4.78 -10.86
CA LEU A 397 15.09 5.53 -10.14
C LEU A 397 14.57 6.70 -10.97
N GLU A 398 13.28 7.00 -10.87
CA GLU A 398 12.63 8.10 -11.58
C GLU A 398 11.88 9.02 -10.58
N PRO A 399 11.77 10.35 -10.87
CA PRO A 399 10.94 11.25 -10.08
C PRO A 399 9.51 10.72 -9.93
N GLY A 400 8.96 10.83 -8.73
CA GLY A 400 7.63 10.29 -8.40
C GLY A 400 7.63 8.85 -7.91
N MET A 401 8.76 8.12 -8.00
CA MET A 401 8.91 6.88 -7.23
C MET A 401 8.87 7.16 -5.73
N THR A 402 8.29 6.25 -4.96
CA THR A 402 8.35 6.31 -3.49
C THR A 402 8.87 4.98 -2.99
N LEU A 403 9.90 5.03 -2.14
CA LEU A 403 10.56 3.87 -1.57
C LEU A 403 10.52 3.95 -0.04
N CYS A 404 10.26 2.84 0.62
CA CYS A 404 10.58 2.68 2.04
C CYS A 404 12.06 2.30 2.18
N VAL A 405 12.74 2.85 3.19
CA VAL A 405 14.16 2.58 3.48
C VAL A 405 14.27 1.89 4.82
N GLU A 406 14.78 0.67 4.80
CA GLU A 406 14.58 -0.35 5.82
C GLU A 406 15.81 -0.58 6.69
N ALA A 407 15.61 -0.78 8.00
CA ALA A 407 16.64 -1.24 8.91
C ALA A 407 16.08 -2.21 9.96
N LEU A 408 16.57 -3.44 9.92
CA LEU A 408 16.42 -4.42 11.01
C LEU A 408 17.80 -4.69 11.64
N ILE A 409 17.96 -4.26 12.89
CA ILE A 409 19.19 -4.44 13.65
C ILE A 409 18.95 -5.49 14.72
N SER A 410 19.43 -6.71 14.45
CA SER A 410 19.08 -7.90 15.22
C SER A 410 20.26 -8.87 15.27
N GLU A 411 20.72 -9.21 16.48
CA GLU A 411 21.78 -10.21 16.69
C GLU A 411 21.17 -11.60 16.85
N GLU A 412 21.77 -12.63 16.23
CA GLU A 412 21.29 -14.01 16.38
C GLU A 412 21.34 -14.45 17.84
N GLY A 413 20.20 -14.94 18.35
CA GLY A 413 20.07 -15.37 19.75
C GLY A 413 20.00 -14.21 20.76
N GLY A 414 19.92 -12.96 20.28
CA GLY A 414 19.66 -11.79 21.11
C GLY A 414 18.25 -11.77 21.71
N ASP A 415 18.01 -10.85 22.63
CA ASP A 415 16.73 -10.68 23.35
C ASP A 415 15.96 -9.42 22.92
N PHE A 416 16.40 -8.76 21.84
CA PHE A 416 15.69 -7.65 21.22
C PHE A 416 16.09 -7.46 19.74
N SER A 417 15.26 -6.75 18.98
CA SER A 417 15.59 -6.20 17.66
C SER A 417 15.08 -4.77 17.53
N ILE A 418 15.85 -3.93 16.84
CA ILE A 418 15.38 -2.60 16.38
C ILE A 418 14.85 -2.76 14.95
N LYS A 419 13.59 -2.40 14.71
CA LYS A 419 13.04 -2.16 13.37
C LYS A 419 12.82 -0.65 13.21
N LEU A 420 13.38 -0.07 12.16
CA LEU A 420 13.22 1.33 11.77
C LEU A 420 13.06 1.41 10.25
N GLU A 421 12.20 2.32 9.81
CA GLU A 421 11.90 2.48 8.40
C GLU A 421 11.25 3.83 8.16
N ASP A 422 11.65 4.48 7.06
CA ASP A 422 11.07 5.73 6.61
C ASP A 422 10.65 5.63 5.13
N GLN A 423 9.48 6.18 4.81
CA GLN A 423 8.95 6.31 3.46
C GLN A 423 9.45 7.59 2.76
N VAL A 424 10.03 7.45 1.57
CA VAL A 424 10.82 8.49 0.89
C VAL A 424 10.39 8.65 -0.57
N LEU A 425 10.06 9.88 -0.96
CA LEU A 425 9.74 10.26 -2.35
C LEU A 425 11.02 10.60 -3.12
N ILE A 426 11.16 10.11 -4.35
CA ILE A 426 12.18 10.57 -5.31
C ILE A 426 11.69 11.86 -5.98
N THR A 427 12.46 12.94 -5.83
CA THR A 427 12.16 14.26 -6.44
C THR A 427 12.91 14.42 -7.76
N GLU A 428 12.77 15.58 -8.41
CA GLU A 428 13.51 15.89 -9.65
C GLU A 428 15.04 15.94 -9.47
N ASP A 429 15.52 16.22 -8.27
CA ASP A 429 16.91 16.53 -7.95
C ASP A 429 17.50 15.69 -6.80
N GLY A 430 16.72 14.79 -6.21
CA GLY A 430 17.13 13.99 -5.07
C GLY A 430 15.97 13.21 -4.46
N TYR A 431 15.78 13.38 -3.16
CA TYR A 431 14.74 12.72 -2.40
C TYR A 431 14.11 13.64 -1.36
N GLU A 432 12.91 13.30 -0.92
CA GLU A 432 12.21 13.90 0.19
C GLU A 432 11.69 12.79 1.12
N ASN A 433 12.24 12.71 2.33
CA ASN A 433 11.69 11.83 3.36
C ASN A 433 10.31 12.34 3.77
N LEU A 434 9.26 11.57 3.50
CA LEU A 434 7.88 11.95 3.84
C LEU A 434 7.60 11.73 5.33
N THR A 435 8.30 10.79 5.94
CA THR A 435 8.16 10.43 7.35
C THR A 435 8.72 11.53 8.25
N LYS A 436 7.95 11.90 9.27
CA LYS A 436 8.27 12.88 10.31
C LYS A 436 8.14 12.31 11.72
N TYR A 437 7.66 11.08 11.88
CA TYR A 437 7.52 10.44 13.18
C TYR A 437 8.88 10.37 13.91
N PRO A 438 8.97 10.81 15.18
CA PRO A 438 10.24 10.85 15.90
C PRO A 438 10.81 9.46 16.16
N PHE A 439 12.15 9.38 16.20
CA PHE A 439 12.85 8.24 16.80
C PHE A 439 12.75 8.33 18.33
N ASP A 440 12.74 7.18 19.01
CA ASP A 440 12.65 7.16 20.48
C ASP A 440 13.91 7.81 21.11
N PRO A 441 13.76 8.88 21.90
CA PRO A 441 14.90 9.65 22.41
C PRO A 441 15.79 8.82 23.35
N ALA A 442 15.21 7.94 24.16
CA ALA A 442 15.96 7.12 25.11
C ALA A 442 16.83 6.09 24.37
N LEU A 443 16.28 5.46 23.33
CA LEU A 443 17.04 4.56 22.46
C LEU A 443 18.08 5.31 21.61
N MET A 444 17.85 6.59 21.29
CA MET A 444 18.86 7.43 20.63
C MET A 444 19.99 7.88 21.56
N GLY A 445 19.91 7.61 22.86
CA GLY A 445 20.87 8.06 23.86
C GLY A 445 20.78 9.56 24.18
N VAL A 446 19.61 10.17 23.94
CA VAL A 446 19.31 11.56 24.27
C VAL A 446 18.50 11.59 25.58
N GLU A 447 19.00 12.32 26.58
CA GLU A 447 18.29 12.58 27.85
C GLU A 447 17.41 13.83 27.79
#